data_AF-A0A4D6L196-F1
#
_entry.id   AF-A0A4D6L196-F1
#
_cell.length_a   1.000
_cell.length_b   1.000
_cell.length_c   1.000
_cell.angle_alpha   90.00
_cell.angle_beta   90.00
_cell.angle_gamma   90.00
#
_symmetry.space_group_name_H-M   'P 1'
#
loop_
_entity.id
_entity.type
_entity.pdbx_description
1 polymer ?
#
loop_
_entity_poly.entity_id
_entity_poly.type
_entity_poly.pdbx_seq_one_letter_code
_entity_poly.pdbx_strand_id
1 'polypeptide(L)'
;MHIHIVGRLRVVLLIHSYKISYVLKQVSSLTLQVNEMKAMMTFFVQNYHGELPHDFPVFHSSSVSDQGSVPNGETNDSDQD
;
A
#
# COMPACT_ATOMS: atom_id res chain seq x y z
N MET A 1 34.37 -38.86 3.32
CA MET A 1 34.34 -37.37 3.40
C MET A 1 33.11 -36.73 2.73
N HIS A 2 32.62 -37.27 1.59
CA HIS A 2 31.50 -36.69 0.84
C HIS A 2 30.16 -36.62 1.62
N ILE A 3 29.79 -37.64 2.39
CA ILE A 3 28.54 -37.66 3.16
C ILE A 3 28.52 -36.60 4.28
N HIS A 4 29.67 -36.32 4.91
CA HIS A 4 29.78 -35.30 5.96
C HIS A 4 29.62 -33.88 5.40
N ILE A 5 30.10 -33.60 4.19
CA ILE A 5 29.97 -32.27 3.58
C ILE A 5 28.51 -31.98 3.18
N VAL A 6 27.84 -32.99 2.60
CA VAL A 6 26.42 -32.88 2.22
C VAL A 6 25.54 -32.71 3.46
N GLY A 7 25.81 -33.45 4.54
CA GLY A 7 25.09 -33.32 5.80
C GLY A 7 25.20 -31.91 6.40
N ARG A 8 26.40 -31.32 6.42
CA ARG A 8 26.61 -29.95 6.91
C ARG A 8 25.89 -28.91 6.06
N LEU A 9 25.93 -29.05 4.74
CA LEU A 9 25.22 -28.15 3.83
C LEU A 9 23.70 -28.17 4.05
N ARG A 10 23.11 -29.36 4.28
CA ARG A 10 21.68 -29.51 4.56
C ARG A 10 21.27 -28.80 5.85
N VAL A 11 22.07 -28.93 6.91
CA VAL A 11 21.82 -28.27 8.20
C VAL A 11 21.88 -26.75 8.05
N VAL A 12 22.89 -26.23 7.36
CA VAL A 12 23.03 -24.78 7.12
C VAL A 12 21.84 -24.25 6.32
N LEU A 13 21.42 -24.95 5.27
CA LEU A 13 20.28 -24.55 4.45
C LEU A 13 18.97 -24.52 5.27
N LEU A 14 18.77 -25.51 6.15
CA LEU A 14 17.57 -25.60 6.99
C LEU A 14 17.50 -24.46 8.01
N ILE A 15 18.63 -24.11 8.63
CA ILE A 15 18.69 -22.99 9.58
C ILE A 15 18.39 -21.66 8.85
N HIS A 16 18.99 -21.45 7.68
CA HIS A 16 18.76 -20.24 6.89
C HIS A 16 17.31 -20.15 6.42
N SER A 17 16.74 -21.22 5.86
CA SER A 17 15.35 -21.21 5.39
C SER A 17 14.36 -20.97 6.53
N TYR A 18 14.62 -21.53 7.72
CA TYR A 18 13.82 -21.28 8.91
C TYR A 18 13.85 -19.80 9.32
N LYS A 19 15.05 -19.22 9.41
CA LYS A 19 15.22 -17.81 9.79
C LYS A 19 14.58 -16.86 8.76
N ILE A 20 14.71 -17.16 7.47
CA ILE A 20 14.05 -16.39 6.40
C ILE A 20 12.52 -16.49 6.54
N SER A 21 11.97 -17.70 6.71
CA SER A 21 10.53 -17.89 6.89
C SER A 21 9.99 -17.13 8.11
N TYR A 22 10.73 -17.16 9.22
CA TYR A 22 10.37 -16.45 10.44
C TYR A 22 10.31 -14.94 10.22
N VAL A 23 11.34 -14.36 9.60
CA VAL A 23 11.38 -12.91 9.31
C VAL A 23 10.25 -12.53 8.35
N LEU A 24 10.01 -13.32 7.30
CA LEU A 24 8.93 -13.06 6.34
C LEU A 24 7.55 -13.05 7.00
N LYS A 25 7.30 -13.95 7.96
CA LYS A 25 6.03 -13.96 8.72
C LYS A 25 5.84 -12.68 9.53
N GLN A 26 6.89 -12.22 10.22
CA GLN A 26 6.82 -10.98 11.00
C GLN A 26 6.59 -9.75 10.12
N VAL A 27 7.33 -9.65 9.00
CA VAL A 27 7.15 -8.54 8.04
C VAL A 27 5.75 -8.57 7.44
N SER A 28 5.25 -9.74 7.03
CA SER A 28 3.88 -9.86 6.48
C SER A 28 2.82 -9.44 7.49
N SER A 29 2.95 -9.85 8.76
CA SER A 29 2.00 -9.47 9.81
C SER A 29 2.04 -7.97 10.09
N LEU A 30 3.22 -7.36 10.12
CA LEU A 30 3.37 -5.92 10.33
C LEU A 30 2.79 -5.13 9.16
N THR A 31 3.08 -5.55 7.92
CA THR A 31 2.53 -4.92 6.71
C THR A 31 1.00 -4.94 6.72
N LEU A 32 0.37 -6.04 7.16
CA LEU A 32 -1.08 -6.12 7.32
C LEU A 32 -1.60 -5.04 8.29
N GLN A 33 -1.04 -4.99 9.49
CA GLN A 33 -1.46 -4.03 10.53
C GLN A 33 -1.27 -2.58 10.09
N VAL A 34 -0.15 -2.27 9.43
CA VAL A 34 0.11 -0.94 8.89
C VAL A 34 -0.91 -0.57 7.80
N ASN A 35 -1.29 -1.53 6.95
CA ASN A 35 -2.27 -1.28 5.90
C ASN A 35 -3.69 -1.07 6.46
N GLU A 36 -4.08 -1.85 7.46
CA GLU A 36 -5.35 -1.66 8.18
C GLU A 36 -5.40 -0.29 8.87
N MET A 37 -4.34 0.08 9.60
CA MET A 37 -4.23 1.38 10.25
C MET A 37 -4.26 2.52 9.22
N LYS A 38 -3.56 2.36 8.09
CA LYS A 38 -3.58 3.33 7.01
C LYS A 38 -5.00 3.51 6.45
N ALA A 39 -5.75 2.43 6.23
CA ALA A 39 -7.12 2.50 5.74
C ALA A 39 -8.04 3.24 6.74
N MET A 40 -7.93 2.94 8.04
CA MET A 40 -8.68 3.65 9.06
C MET A 40 -8.30 5.14 9.12
N MET A 41 -7.01 5.45 9.12
CA MET A 41 -6.49 6.82 9.12
C MET A 41 -7.04 7.62 7.92
N THR A 42 -6.96 7.04 6.72
CA THR A 42 -7.51 7.65 5.50
C THR A 42 -9.01 7.90 5.62
N PHE A 43 -9.78 6.93 6.15
CA PHE A 43 -11.21 7.12 6.37
C PHE A 43 -11.51 8.29 7.31
N PHE A 44 -10.82 8.39 8.46
CA PHE A 44 -11.03 9.50 9.40
C PHE A 44 -10.71 10.85 8.77
N VAL A 45 -9.59 10.95 8.05
CA VAL A 45 -9.17 12.18 7.37
C VAL A 45 -10.18 12.61 6.31
N GLN A 46 -10.67 11.67 5.51
CA GLN A 46 -11.63 11.97 4.44
C GLN A 46 -12.99 12.42 4.96
N ASN A 47 -13.38 11.99 6.16
CA ASN A 47 -14.66 12.36 6.77
C ASN A 47 -14.53 13.51 7.79
N TYR A 48 -13.35 14.11 7.93
CA TYR A 48 -13.15 15.23 8.85
C TYR A 48 -13.57 16.55 8.21
N HIS A 49 -14.52 17.25 8.82
CA HIS A 49 -15.07 18.52 8.31
C HIS A 49 -14.38 19.77 8.88
N GLY A 50 -13.40 19.60 9.78
CA GLY A 50 -12.60 20.70 10.33
C GLY A 50 -11.30 20.89 9.57
N GLU A 51 -10.52 21.89 9.98
CA GLU A 51 -9.16 22.08 9.47
C GLU A 51 -8.23 21.05 10.10
N LEU A 52 -7.56 20.23 9.28
CA LEU A 52 -6.53 19.31 9.78
C LEU A 52 -5.30 20.12 10.23
N PRO A 53 -4.55 19.65 11.24
CA PRO A 53 -3.28 20.25 11.61
C PRO A 53 -2.37 20.38 10.38
N HIS A 54 -1.65 21.50 10.26
CA HIS A 54 -0.79 21.78 9.10
C HIS A 54 0.24 20.67 8.83
N ASP A 55 0.74 20.03 9.88
CA ASP A 55 1.73 18.95 9.81
C ASP A 55 1.11 17.54 9.77
N PHE A 56 -0.20 17.43 9.54
CA PHE A 56 -0.86 16.13 9.51
C PHE A 56 -0.43 15.34 8.26
N PRO A 57 0.15 14.13 8.41
CA PRO A 57 0.57 13.33 7.26
C PRO A 57 -0.67 12.80 6.54
N VAL A 58 -1.11 13.49 5.50
CA VAL A 58 -2.17 13.02 4.61
C VAL A 58 -1.59 11.97 3.69
N PHE A 59 -1.98 10.70 3.91
CA PHE A 59 -1.61 9.62 3.02
C PHE A 59 -2.53 9.63 1.80
N HIS A 60 -2.10 10.27 0.72
CA HIS A 60 -2.77 10.19 -0.57
C HIS A 60 -2.64 8.76 -1.12
N SER A 61 -3.63 7.91 -0.87
CA SER A 61 -3.88 6.78 -1.74
C SER A 61 -4.22 7.37 -3.10
N SER A 62 -3.35 7.20 -4.09
CA SER A 62 -3.64 7.56 -5.48
C SER A 62 -4.97 6.91 -5.84
N SER A 63 -6.05 7.70 -5.82
CA SER A 63 -7.33 7.27 -6.36
C SER A 63 -7.09 7.17 -7.86
N VAL A 64 -7.04 5.95 -8.38
CA VAL A 64 -7.10 5.75 -9.83
C VAL A 64 -8.47 6.30 -10.24
N SER A 65 -8.46 7.54 -10.71
CA SER A 65 -9.64 8.23 -11.21
C SER A 65 -9.97 7.65 -12.58
N ASP A 66 -10.65 6.51 -12.63
CA ASP A 66 -11.30 5.98 -13.85
C ASP A 66 -12.58 6.79 -14.18
N GLN A 67 -12.46 8.11 -14.17
CA GLN A 67 -13.49 9.00 -14.69
C GLN A 67 -12.87 9.83 -15.80
N GLY A 68 -12.88 9.24 -17.00
CA GLY A 68 -12.85 9.99 -18.24
C GLY A 68 -14.11 10.83 -18.34
N SER A 69 -14.12 11.99 -17.68
CA SER A 69 -15.10 13.04 -17.90
C SER A 69 -14.73 13.78 -19.18
N VAL A 70 -15.31 13.33 -20.28
CA VAL A 70 -15.42 14.14 -21.51
C VAL A 70 -16.18 15.42 -21.13
N PRO A 71 -15.61 16.63 -21.33
CA PRO A 71 -16.37 17.84 -21.09
C PRO A 71 -17.45 17.95 -22.17
N ASN A 72 -18.71 18.00 -21.73
CA ASN A 72 -19.85 18.31 -22.58
C ASN A 72 -19.66 19.73 -23.13
N GLY A 73 -19.26 19.82 -24.41
CA GLY A 73 -19.14 21.08 -25.13
C GLY A 73 -20.52 21.62 -25.44
N GLU A 74 -21.11 22.37 -24.52
CA GLU A 74 -22.27 23.21 -24.79
C GLU A 74 -21.79 24.43 -25.57
N THR A 75 -21.78 24.32 -26.90
CA THR A 75 -21.68 25.45 -27.80
C THR A 75 -22.97 26.27 -27.68
N ASN A 76 -22.92 27.38 -26.93
CA ASN A 76 -23.92 28.42 -27.03
C ASN A 76 -23.72 29.13 -28.38
N ASP A 77 -24.45 28.70 -29.40
CA ASP A 77 -24.63 29.50 -30.60
C ASP A 77 -25.52 30.69 -30.24
N SER A 78 -24.85 31.84 -30.13
CA SER A 78 -25.49 33.15 -30.13
C SER A 78 -25.99 33.41 -31.55
N ASP A 79 -27.30 33.30 -31.78
CA ASP A 79 -27.90 33.87 -32.98
C ASP A 79 -28.40 35.30 -32.69
N GLN A 80 -27.99 36.16 -33.62
CA GLN A 80 -28.05 37.61 -33.72
C GLN A 80 -29.46 38.16 -34.03
N ASP A 81 -29.61 39.48 -33.80
CA ASP A 81 -30.56 40.47 -34.36
C ASP A 81 -31.56 40.00 -35.45
#